data_AF-A0A838H6A2-F1
#
_entry.id   AF-A0A838H6A2-F1
#
_cell.length_a   1.000
_cell.length_b   1.000
_cell.length_c   1.000
_cell.angle_alpha   90.00
_cell.angle_beta   90.00
_cell.angle_gamma   90.00
#
_symmetry.space_group_name_H-M   'P 1'
#
loop_
_entity.id
_entity.type
_entity.pdbx_description
1 polymer ?
#
loop_
_entity_poly.entity_id
_entity_poly.type
_entity_poly.pdbx_seq_one_letter_code
_entity_poly.pdbx_strand_id
1 'polypeptide(L)'
;MLPAKGRGGIHSHINAVGELLSQRQIPVTVVHPASWSPVLALGVLNTARALRYTGSETGVRWDRLWHRVLLELAMRRELRSTARTVVYAQDPRSAYAAIRANRRRAATVVMAVHYNGSQADELVERGQLAPGGKTEQSIRAFEAGVIARLDGIVYVSDFMQQRIHRDVPEAKAVPSAVIPNFLPQLPEQRPASDSTLRDCISVGYLSVRKNHAYLLRVLAAARVAGNVYT
;
A
#
# COMPACT_ATOMS: atom_id res chain seq x y z
N MET A 1 -4.72 -6.64 7.72
CA MET A 1 -3.86 -6.88 6.54
C MET A 1 -4.73 -7.28 5.37
N LEU A 2 -4.24 -7.01 4.15
CA LEU A 2 -4.79 -7.41 2.86
C LEU A 2 -4.57 -8.93 2.65
N PRO A 3 -5.61 -9.78 2.57
CA PRO A 3 -5.47 -11.17 2.14
C PRO A 3 -4.92 -11.23 0.71
N ALA A 4 -4.56 -12.42 0.18
CA ALA A 4 -4.25 -12.55 -1.25
C ALA A 4 -5.37 -11.99 -2.16
N LYS A 5 -6.61 -11.94 -1.65
CA LYS A 5 -7.76 -11.28 -2.27
C LYS A 5 -8.29 -10.17 -1.37
N GLY A 6 -8.58 -9.02 -1.96
CA GLY A 6 -9.32 -7.96 -1.28
C GLY A 6 -9.61 -6.78 -2.20
N ARG A 7 -10.32 -5.77 -1.66
CA ARG A 7 -10.98 -4.72 -2.46
C ARG A 7 -10.20 -3.41 -2.60
N GLY A 8 -8.99 -3.35 -2.02
CA GLY A 8 -8.14 -2.15 -2.08
C GLY A 8 -7.23 -2.13 -3.31
N GLY A 9 -6.80 -0.93 -3.73
CA GLY A 9 -5.97 -0.74 -4.94
C GLY A 9 -4.66 -1.55 -4.96
N ILE A 10 -4.06 -1.83 -3.79
CA ILE A 10 -2.87 -2.70 -3.70
C ILE A 10 -3.19 -4.14 -4.14
N HIS A 11 -4.37 -4.68 -3.82
CA HIS A 11 -4.73 -6.03 -4.28
C HIS A 11 -4.97 -6.06 -5.77
N SER A 12 -5.67 -5.05 -6.31
CA SER A 12 -5.88 -4.90 -7.75
C SER A 12 -4.53 -4.86 -8.46
N HIS A 13 -3.57 -4.10 -7.91
CA HIS A 13 -2.20 -4.03 -8.44
C HIS A 13 -1.48 -5.38 -8.40
N ILE A 14 -1.41 -6.04 -7.24
CA ILE A 14 -0.73 -7.33 -7.08
C ILE A 14 -1.34 -8.39 -8.02
N ASN A 15 -2.67 -8.42 -8.12
CA ASN A 15 -3.37 -9.37 -9.00
C ASN A 15 -3.06 -9.09 -10.47
N ALA A 16 -3.12 -7.82 -10.90
CA ALA A 16 -2.82 -7.45 -12.27
C ALA A 16 -1.36 -7.73 -12.64
N VAL A 17 -0.41 -7.45 -11.74
CA VAL A 17 1.01 -7.80 -11.92
C VAL A 17 1.18 -9.32 -11.97
N GLY A 18 0.55 -10.06 -11.06
CA GLY A 18 0.64 -11.53 -11.02
C GLY A 18 0.09 -12.17 -12.29
N GLU A 19 -1.04 -11.66 -12.81
CA GLU A 19 -1.63 -12.10 -14.07
C GLU A 19 -0.70 -11.81 -15.26
N LEU A 20 -0.17 -10.59 -15.37
CA LEU A 20 0.76 -10.20 -16.43
C LEU A 20 2.03 -11.08 -16.43
N LEU A 21 2.61 -11.33 -15.26
CA LEU A 21 3.78 -12.18 -15.12
C LEU A 21 3.47 -13.64 -15.45
N SER A 22 2.30 -14.13 -15.06
CA SER A 22 1.84 -15.48 -15.40
C SER A 22 1.63 -15.65 -16.90
N GLN A 23 1.04 -14.66 -17.59
CA GLN A 23 0.92 -14.63 -19.05
C GLN A 23 2.28 -14.69 -19.76
N ARG A 24 3.32 -14.14 -19.12
CA ARG A 24 4.72 -14.21 -19.58
C ARG A 24 5.50 -15.43 -19.08
N GLN A 25 4.81 -16.39 -18.46
CA GLN A 25 5.42 -17.61 -17.90
C GLN A 25 6.53 -17.33 -16.87
N ILE A 26 6.48 -16.18 -16.20
CA ILE A 26 7.38 -15.84 -15.10
C ILE A 26 6.75 -16.36 -13.80
N PRO A 27 7.41 -17.26 -13.05
CA PRO A 27 6.85 -17.79 -11.82
C PRO A 27 6.73 -16.69 -10.76
N VAL A 28 5.55 -16.61 -10.13
CA VAL A 28 5.25 -15.61 -9.08
C VAL A 28 4.75 -16.31 -7.83
N THR A 29 5.31 -15.91 -6.69
CA THR A 29 4.85 -16.33 -5.37
C THR A 29 4.50 -15.11 -4.54
N VAL A 30 3.25 -15.05 -4.04
CA VAL A 30 2.81 -13.99 -3.14
C VAL A 30 3.06 -14.41 -1.70
N VAL A 31 3.89 -13.65 -0.99
CA VAL A 31 4.25 -13.92 0.41
C VAL A 31 3.52 -12.96 1.34
N HIS A 32 2.92 -13.50 2.39
CA HIS A 32 2.28 -12.74 3.46
C HIS A 32 2.63 -13.35 4.83
N PRO A 33 2.41 -12.65 5.97
CA PRO A 33 2.65 -13.16 7.33
C PRO A 33 2.08 -14.56 7.58
N ALA A 34 0.85 -14.84 7.10
CA ALA A 34 0.23 -16.15 7.24
C ALA A 34 0.85 -17.25 6.35
N SER A 35 1.75 -16.93 5.42
CA SER A 35 2.49 -17.93 4.62
C SER A 35 3.47 -18.74 5.47
N TRP A 36 3.90 -18.22 6.64
CA TRP A 36 4.73 -18.99 7.57
C TRP A 36 3.91 -19.96 8.43
N SER A 37 2.89 -19.44 9.13
CA SER A 37 1.95 -20.22 9.94
C SER A 37 0.59 -19.54 9.96
N PRO A 38 -0.43 -20.10 9.28
CA PRO A 38 -1.76 -19.51 9.25
C PRO A 38 -2.39 -19.37 10.63
N VAL A 39 -2.20 -20.37 11.51
CA VAL A 39 -2.78 -20.39 12.85
C VAL A 39 -2.16 -19.32 13.75
N LEU A 40 -0.82 -19.22 13.76
CA LEU A 40 -0.14 -18.19 14.56
C LEU A 40 -0.41 -16.79 14.02
N ALA A 41 -0.42 -16.63 12.70
CA ALA A 41 -0.78 -15.35 12.08
C ALA A 41 -2.21 -14.94 12.43
N LEU A 42 -3.17 -15.88 12.42
CA LEU A 42 -4.54 -15.62 12.81
C LEU A 42 -4.63 -15.14 14.27
N GLY A 43 -4.03 -15.88 15.20
CA GLY A 43 -4.07 -15.54 16.63
C GLY A 43 -3.42 -14.19 16.92
N VAL A 44 -2.19 -14.00 16.48
CA VAL A 44 -1.41 -12.80 16.80
C VAL A 44 -1.96 -11.56 16.11
N LEU A 45 -2.35 -11.66 14.83
CA LEU A 45 -2.87 -10.51 14.08
C LEU A 45 -4.31 -10.15 14.47
N ASN A 46 -5.13 -11.12 14.91
CA ASN A 46 -6.46 -10.80 15.45
C ASN A 46 -6.36 -10.08 16.79
N THR A 47 -5.43 -10.47 17.67
CA THR A 47 -5.16 -9.73 18.90
C THR A 47 -4.69 -8.31 18.59
N ALA A 48 -3.79 -8.16 17.62
CA ALA A 48 -3.35 -6.84 17.16
C ALA A 48 -4.52 -5.99 16.64
N ARG A 49 -5.43 -6.59 15.87
CA ARG A 49 -6.62 -5.92 15.34
C ARG A 49 -7.55 -5.48 16.46
N ALA A 50 -7.81 -6.34 17.45
CA ALA A 50 -8.62 -6.01 18.62
C ALA A 50 -8.02 -4.82 19.39
N LEU A 51 -6.71 -4.84 19.65
CA LEU A 51 -6.00 -3.74 20.32
C LEU A 51 -5.97 -2.44 19.50
N ARG A 52 -6.10 -2.51 18.17
CA ARG A 52 -6.22 -1.31 17.33
C ARG A 52 -7.60 -0.66 17.38
N TYR A 53 -8.66 -1.42 17.70
CA TYR A 53 -10.00 -0.85 17.90
C TYR A 53 -10.09 0.03 19.14
N THR A 54 -9.20 -0.16 20.12
CA THR A 54 -9.14 0.71 21.30
C THR A 54 -8.44 2.05 21.05
N GLY A 55 -8.00 2.32 19.80
CA GLY A 55 -7.25 3.52 19.46
C GLY A 55 -5.85 3.59 20.07
N SER A 56 -5.38 2.49 20.69
CA SER A 56 -4.14 2.52 21.46
C SER A 56 -2.89 2.50 20.57
N GLU A 57 -1.95 3.38 20.88
CA GLU A 57 -0.58 3.36 20.32
C GLU A 57 0.12 2.01 20.58
N THR A 58 -0.17 1.37 21.72
CA THR A 58 0.32 0.02 22.05
C THR A 58 -0.16 -1.01 21.04
N GLY A 59 -1.43 -0.96 20.63
CA GLY A 59 -1.98 -1.84 19.60
C GLY A 59 -1.30 -1.64 18.25
N VAL A 60 -0.98 -0.38 17.89
CA VAL A 60 -0.19 -0.08 16.68
C VAL A 60 1.21 -0.68 16.76
N ARG A 61 1.91 -0.51 17.87
CA ARG A 61 3.27 -1.07 18.07
C ARG A 61 3.26 -2.60 18.01
N TRP A 62 2.28 -3.23 18.65
CA TRP A 62 2.10 -4.69 18.65
C TRP A 62 1.84 -5.22 17.25
N ASP A 63 0.89 -4.62 16.51
CA ASP A 63 0.60 -4.97 15.10
C ASP A 63 1.87 -4.89 14.24
N ARG A 64 2.59 -3.77 14.32
CA ARG A 64 3.81 -3.55 13.53
C ARG A 64 4.89 -4.58 13.85
N LEU A 65 5.12 -4.88 15.12
CA LEU A 65 6.15 -5.83 15.56
C LEU A 65 5.87 -7.22 15.00
N TRP A 66 4.67 -7.75 15.25
CA TRP A 66 4.36 -9.13 14.89
C TRP A 66 4.19 -9.32 13.39
N HIS A 67 3.63 -8.33 12.71
CA HIS A 67 3.57 -8.34 11.26
C HIS A 67 4.96 -8.45 10.65
N ARG A 68 5.92 -7.67 11.16
CA ARG A 68 7.32 -7.71 10.74
C ARG A 68 7.94 -9.08 11.00
N VAL A 69 7.79 -9.62 12.20
CA VAL A 69 8.37 -10.91 12.58
C VAL A 69 7.85 -12.04 11.69
N LEU A 70 6.53 -12.15 11.54
CA LEU A 70 5.91 -13.21 10.76
C LEU A 70 6.26 -13.11 9.26
N LEU A 71 6.29 -11.90 8.70
CA LEU A 71 6.69 -11.70 7.31
C LEU A 71 8.17 -11.99 7.09
N GLU A 72 9.06 -11.60 8.01
CA GLU A 72 10.48 -11.93 7.93
C GLU A 72 10.70 -13.46 7.98
N LEU A 73 9.95 -14.19 8.81
CA LEU A 73 10.01 -15.65 8.87
C LEU A 73 9.51 -16.30 7.58
N ALA A 74 8.38 -15.82 7.03
CA ALA A 74 7.87 -16.28 5.74
C ALA A 74 8.88 -16.03 4.61
N MET A 75 9.41 -14.80 4.51
CA MET A 75 10.41 -14.44 3.50
C MET A 75 11.70 -15.26 3.63
N ARG A 76 12.16 -15.55 4.85
CA ARG A 76 13.34 -16.40 5.07
C ARG A 76 13.13 -17.83 4.57
N ARG A 77 11.91 -18.36 4.68
CA ARG A 77 11.58 -19.69 4.15
C ARG A 77 11.64 -19.67 2.62
N GLU A 78 10.96 -18.71 2.00
CA GLU A 78 10.89 -18.60 0.53
C GLU A 78 12.24 -18.30 -0.13
N LEU A 79 13.05 -17.42 0.47
CA LEU A 79 14.37 -17.07 -0.07
C LEU A 79 15.44 -18.14 0.18
N ARG A 80 15.18 -19.18 0.98
CA ARG A 80 16.13 -20.31 1.14
C ARG A 80 16.11 -21.26 -0.04
N SER A 81 14.94 -21.46 -0.65
CA SER A 81 14.71 -22.43 -1.72
C SER A 81 14.85 -21.85 -3.12
N THR A 82 15.02 -20.54 -3.25
CA THR A 82 14.95 -19.84 -4.53
C THR A 82 16.34 -19.37 -4.98
N ALA A 83 16.63 -19.51 -6.27
CA ALA A 83 17.81 -18.93 -6.93
C ALA A 83 17.70 -17.38 -6.99
N ARG A 84 18.52 -16.73 -7.83
CA ARG A 84 18.45 -15.28 -8.05
C ARG A 84 17.01 -14.85 -8.35
N THR A 85 16.43 -14.00 -7.51
CA THR A 85 15.01 -13.61 -7.59
C THR A 85 14.83 -12.11 -7.40
N VAL A 86 13.68 -11.58 -7.85
CA VAL A 86 13.28 -10.20 -7.58
C VAL A 86 12.16 -10.23 -6.56
N VAL A 87 12.33 -9.51 -5.46
CA VAL A 87 11.29 -9.29 -4.46
C VAL A 87 10.62 -7.95 -4.74
N TYR A 88 9.36 -7.99 -5.13
CA TYR A 88 8.53 -6.82 -5.40
C TYR A 88 7.68 -6.47 -4.16
N ALA A 89 8.24 -5.67 -3.27
CA ALA A 89 7.61 -5.23 -2.03
C ALA A 89 6.53 -4.15 -2.27
N GLN A 90 5.54 -4.09 -1.39
CA GLN A 90 4.35 -3.23 -1.55
C GLN A 90 4.31 -2.07 -0.56
N ASP A 91 5.15 -2.12 0.47
CA ASP A 91 5.30 -1.11 1.51
C ASP A 91 6.68 -1.24 2.20
N PRO A 92 7.09 -0.26 3.03
CA PRO A 92 8.37 -0.32 3.73
C PRO A 92 8.50 -1.52 4.68
N ARG A 93 7.40 -2.06 5.21
CA ARG A 93 7.45 -3.20 6.13
C ARG A 93 7.78 -4.50 5.39
N SER A 94 7.15 -4.71 4.24
CA SER A 94 7.42 -5.84 3.35
C SER A 94 8.81 -5.75 2.75
N ALA A 95 9.26 -4.55 2.36
CA ALA A 95 10.62 -4.36 1.88
C ALA A 95 11.67 -4.60 2.96
N TYR A 96 11.44 -4.11 4.19
CA TYR A 96 12.31 -4.40 5.33
C TYR A 96 12.44 -5.90 5.59
N ALA A 97 11.31 -6.62 5.60
CA ALA A 97 11.30 -8.08 5.81
C ALA A 97 12.11 -8.80 4.71
N ALA A 98 11.97 -8.37 3.46
CA ALA A 98 12.74 -8.89 2.33
C ALA A 98 14.24 -8.64 2.49
N ILE A 99 14.66 -7.39 2.75
CA ILE A 99 16.07 -7.02 2.97
C ILE A 99 16.67 -7.85 4.12
N ARG A 100 15.93 -8.01 5.21
CA ARG A 100 16.35 -8.80 6.38
C ARG A 100 16.48 -10.29 6.11
N ALA A 101 15.59 -10.84 5.29
CA ALA A 101 15.61 -12.25 4.89
C ALA A 101 16.72 -12.52 3.84
N ASN A 102 17.08 -11.53 3.03
CA ASN A 102 18.04 -11.61 1.93
C ASN A 102 19.52 -11.58 2.40
N ARG A 103 19.89 -12.41 3.38
CA ARG A 103 21.24 -12.42 3.98
C ARG A 103 22.35 -12.76 2.99
N ARG A 104 22.04 -13.55 1.95
CA ARG A 104 23.00 -13.99 0.92
C ARG A 104 23.06 -13.06 -0.29
N ARG A 105 22.32 -11.94 -0.28
CA ARG A 105 22.14 -11.05 -1.45
C ARG A 105 21.74 -11.83 -2.72
N ALA A 106 20.89 -12.83 -2.54
CA ALA A 106 20.37 -13.64 -3.63
C ALA A 106 19.15 -12.98 -4.29
N ALA A 107 18.55 -11.98 -3.65
CA ALA A 107 17.42 -11.25 -4.21
C ALA A 107 17.74 -9.78 -4.49
N THR A 108 17.12 -9.22 -5.51
CA THR A 108 16.98 -7.77 -5.71
C THR A 108 15.66 -7.32 -5.08
N VAL A 109 15.68 -6.36 -4.17
CA VAL A 109 14.49 -5.86 -3.47
C VAL A 109 14.06 -4.53 -4.09
N VAL A 110 12.94 -4.57 -4.80
CA VAL A 110 12.28 -3.40 -5.40
C VAL A 110 10.99 -3.12 -4.64
N MET A 111 10.72 -1.86 -4.31
CA MET A 111 9.48 -1.47 -3.63
C MET A 111 8.57 -0.65 -4.53
N ALA A 112 7.31 -1.03 -4.60
CA ALA A 112 6.24 -0.22 -5.17
C ALA A 112 5.71 0.78 -4.14
N VAL A 113 5.68 2.06 -4.48
CA VAL A 113 5.09 3.11 -3.65
C VAL A 113 3.64 3.30 -4.06
N HIS A 114 2.72 2.81 -3.22
CA HIS A 114 1.27 2.96 -3.40
C HIS A 114 0.64 4.05 -2.51
N TYR A 115 1.46 4.76 -1.76
CA TYR A 115 1.05 5.78 -0.80
C TYR A 115 1.67 7.13 -1.14
N ASN A 116 0.96 8.19 -0.78
CA ASN A 116 1.38 9.58 -0.99
C ASN A 116 1.66 10.32 0.34
N GLY A 117 1.92 9.58 1.41
CA GLY A 117 2.26 10.08 2.75
C GLY A 117 2.78 8.94 3.61
N SER A 118 3.35 9.22 4.77
CA SER A 118 3.85 8.19 5.67
C SER A 118 2.70 7.33 6.21
N GLN A 119 2.97 6.07 6.57
CA GLN A 119 2.02 5.31 7.37
C GLN A 119 1.69 6.03 8.69
N ALA A 120 2.63 6.84 9.19
CA ALA A 120 2.43 7.66 10.37
C ALA A 120 1.29 8.67 10.17
N ASP A 121 1.20 9.30 8.99
CA ASP A 121 0.13 10.25 8.65
C ASP A 121 -1.24 9.58 8.72
N GLU A 122 -1.39 8.39 8.11
CA GLU A 122 -2.66 7.64 8.16
C GLU A 122 -3.09 7.25 9.59
N LEU A 123 -2.12 6.99 10.46
CA LEU A 123 -2.38 6.59 11.85
C LEU A 123 -2.75 7.80 12.71
N VAL A 124 -2.12 8.96 12.46
CA VAL A 124 -2.50 10.23 13.08
C VAL A 124 -3.89 10.67 12.63
N GLU A 125 -4.20 10.62 11.33
CA GLU A 125 -5.52 10.96 10.78
C GLU A 125 -6.65 10.10 11.37
N ARG A 126 -6.35 8.86 11.74
CA ARG A 126 -7.29 7.94 12.41
C ARG A 126 -7.35 8.10 13.93
N GLY A 127 -6.62 9.04 14.50
CA GLY A 127 -6.52 9.23 15.96
C GLY A 127 -5.83 8.08 16.69
N GLN A 128 -5.04 7.24 15.99
CA GLN A 128 -4.33 6.10 16.59
C GLN A 128 -2.92 6.47 17.08
N LEU A 129 -2.42 7.64 16.70
CA LEU A 129 -1.15 8.21 17.15
C LEU A 129 -1.33 9.71 17.44
N ALA A 130 -0.57 10.19 18.43
CA ALA A 130 -0.46 11.62 18.68
C ALA A 130 0.44 12.29 17.61
N PRO A 131 0.01 13.44 17.04
CA PRO A 131 0.86 14.23 16.17
C PRO A 131 2.15 14.67 16.87
N GLY A 132 3.29 14.59 16.19
CA GLY A 132 4.62 14.88 16.71
C GLY A 132 5.16 13.86 17.71
N GLY A 133 4.42 12.78 17.99
CA GLY A 133 4.79 11.80 19.02
C GLY A 133 5.99 10.92 18.64
N LYS A 134 6.62 10.30 19.66
CA LYS A 134 7.80 9.42 19.46
C LYS A 134 7.52 8.25 18.51
N THR A 135 6.32 7.65 18.57
CA THR A 135 5.96 6.57 17.64
C THR A 135 5.81 7.07 16.22
N GLU A 136 5.20 8.23 16.00
CA GLU A 136 5.10 8.83 14.67
C GLU A 136 6.50 9.02 14.06
N GLN A 137 7.40 9.67 14.81
CA GLN A 137 8.78 9.90 14.39
C GLN A 137 9.53 8.58 14.14
N SER A 138 9.33 7.58 15.00
CA SER A 138 9.93 6.24 14.83
C SER A 138 9.47 5.56 13.54
N ILE A 139 8.20 5.73 13.16
CA ILE A 139 7.66 5.19 11.91
C ILE A 139 8.31 5.87 10.73
N ARG A 140 8.40 7.21 10.72
CA ARG A 140 9.04 7.96 9.63
C ARG A 140 10.51 7.60 9.47
N ALA A 141 11.25 7.54 10.58
CA ALA A 141 12.65 7.14 10.59
C ALA A 141 12.84 5.70 10.06
N PHE A 142 11.94 4.79 10.44
CA PHE A 142 11.93 3.44 9.90
C PHE A 142 11.69 3.42 8.38
N GLU A 143 10.70 4.17 7.89
CA GLU A 143 10.39 4.22 6.46
C GLU A 143 11.56 4.79 5.66
N ALA A 144 12.13 5.92 6.09
CA ALA A 144 13.29 6.53 5.46
C ALA A 144 14.50 5.57 5.42
N GLY A 145 14.80 4.93 6.56
CA GLY A 145 15.91 3.98 6.65
C GLY A 145 15.73 2.71 5.81
N VAL A 146 14.49 2.29 5.56
CA VAL A 146 14.20 1.19 4.62
C VAL A 146 14.39 1.63 3.18
N ILE A 147 13.81 2.77 2.82
CA ILE A 147 13.82 3.29 1.45
C ILE A 147 15.25 3.46 0.94
N ALA A 148 16.13 4.03 1.76
CA ALA A 148 17.54 4.24 1.42
C ALA A 148 18.34 2.94 1.15
N ARG A 149 17.79 1.76 1.47
CA ARG A 149 18.45 0.45 1.35
C ARG A 149 17.85 -0.42 0.26
N LEU A 150 16.91 0.09 -0.51
CA LEU A 150 16.30 -0.64 -1.62
C LEU A 150 17.24 -0.72 -2.81
N ASP A 151 17.11 -1.79 -3.60
CA ASP A 151 17.82 -1.89 -4.88
C ASP A 151 17.08 -1.13 -5.98
N GLY A 152 15.78 -0.86 -5.80
CA GLY A 152 15.00 -0.01 -6.68
C GLY A 152 13.64 0.42 -6.12
N ILE A 153 13.06 1.47 -6.70
CA ILE A 153 11.73 1.99 -6.36
C ILE A 153 10.87 2.12 -7.61
N VAL A 154 9.63 1.65 -7.53
CA VAL A 154 8.60 1.91 -8.54
C VAL A 154 7.57 2.87 -7.96
N TYR A 155 7.46 4.05 -8.55
CA TYR A 155 6.42 5.03 -8.21
C TYR A 155 5.23 4.85 -9.15
N VAL A 156 4.01 4.81 -8.62
CA VAL A 156 2.82 4.68 -9.47
C VAL A 156 2.33 6.01 -10.05
N SER A 157 2.99 7.12 -9.74
CA SER A 157 2.81 8.44 -10.36
C SER A 157 3.96 9.39 -10.03
N ASP A 158 4.16 10.40 -10.87
CA ASP A 158 5.14 11.48 -10.62
C ASP A 158 4.85 12.22 -9.31
N PHE A 159 3.56 12.42 -9.01
CA PHE A 159 3.13 13.04 -7.77
C PHE A 159 3.63 12.26 -6.54
N MET A 160 3.54 10.92 -6.56
CA MET A 160 4.07 10.11 -5.45
C MET A 160 5.58 10.18 -5.37
N GLN A 161 6.29 10.16 -6.51
CA GLN A 161 7.74 10.34 -6.54
C GLN A 161 8.15 11.66 -5.89
N GLN A 162 7.57 12.78 -6.32
CA GLN A 162 7.86 14.11 -5.78
C GLN A 162 7.57 14.20 -4.28
N ARG A 163 6.46 13.62 -3.83
CA ARG A 163 6.12 13.56 -2.41
C ARG A 163 7.19 12.81 -1.62
N ILE A 164 7.55 11.59 -2.04
CA ILE A 164 8.55 10.79 -1.34
C ILE A 164 9.92 11.47 -1.37
N HIS A 165 10.32 12.07 -2.48
CA HIS A 165 11.59 12.80 -2.58
C HIS A 165 11.67 14.02 -1.66
N ARG A 166 10.54 14.64 -1.33
CA ARG A 166 10.50 15.74 -0.36
C ARG A 166 10.58 15.20 1.06
N ASP A 167 9.83 14.14 1.36
CA ASP A 167 9.68 13.63 2.73
C ASP A 167 10.85 12.69 3.13
N VAL A 168 11.52 12.07 2.15
CA VAL A 168 12.68 11.17 2.28
C VAL A 168 13.69 11.48 1.14
N PRO A 169 14.56 12.49 1.31
CA PRO A 169 15.49 12.92 0.26
C PRO A 169 16.43 11.82 -0.25
N GLU A 170 16.80 10.87 0.60
CA GLU A 170 17.67 9.73 0.28
C GLU A 170 17.08 8.83 -0.82
N ALA A 171 15.76 8.85 -1.01
CA ALA A 171 15.09 8.11 -2.07
C ALA A 171 15.59 8.51 -3.47
N LYS A 172 16.07 9.75 -3.65
CA LYS A 172 16.62 10.23 -4.92
C LYS A 172 17.87 9.49 -5.37
N ALA A 173 18.60 8.88 -4.44
CA ALA A 173 19.81 8.12 -4.73
C ALA A 173 19.50 6.66 -5.12
N VAL A 174 18.26 6.20 -4.94
CA VAL A 174 17.85 4.85 -5.26
C VAL A 174 17.37 4.79 -6.72
N PRO A 175 17.82 3.81 -7.53
CA PRO A 175 17.31 3.62 -8.87
C PRO A 175 15.79 3.55 -8.88
N SER A 176 15.13 4.32 -9.74
CA SER A 176 13.67 4.36 -9.74
C SER A 176 13.05 4.56 -11.11
N ALA A 177 11.78 4.18 -11.21
CA ALA A 177 10.95 4.41 -12.38
C ALA A 177 9.54 4.84 -11.95
N VAL A 178 8.92 5.69 -12.76
CA VAL A 178 7.49 6.01 -12.64
C VAL A 178 6.73 5.09 -13.60
N ILE A 179 5.95 4.16 -13.05
CA ILE A 179 5.16 3.19 -13.80
C ILE A 179 3.72 3.29 -13.30
N PRO A 180 2.81 3.94 -14.04
CA PRO A 180 1.41 4.05 -13.66
C PRO A 180 0.78 2.68 -13.42
N ASN A 181 -0.14 2.60 -12.45
CA ASN A 181 -0.97 1.42 -12.30
C ASN A 181 -1.75 1.17 -13.58
N PHE A 182 -1.82 -0.10 -13.97
CA PHE A 182 -2.58 -0.56 -15.11
C PHE A 182 -3.84 -1.31 -14.65
N LEU A 183 -4.86 -1.25 -15.48
CA LEU A 183 -6.08 -2.03 -15.31
C LEU A 183 -6.05 -3.19 -16.30
N PRO A 184 -6.65 -4.34 -15.94
CA PRO A 184 -6.94 -5.35 -16.94
C PRO A 184 -7.77 -4.72 -18.07
N GLN A 185 -7.56 -5.18 -19.30
CA GLN A 185 -8.42 -4.77 -20.41
C GLN A 185 -9.87 -5.09 -20.06
N LEU A 186 -10.68 -4.05 -19.95
CA LEU A 186 -12.12 -4.20 -19.79
C LEU A 186 -12.71 -4.57 -21.16
N PRO A 187 -13.76 -5.41 -21.21
CA PRO A 187 -14.52 -5.61 -22.43
C PRO A 187 -14.96 -4.26 -22.97
N GLU A 188 -14.94 -4.06 -24.30
CA GLU A 188 -15.48 -2.86 -24.92
C GLU A 188 -16.91 -2.63 -24.39
N GLN A 189 -17.06 -1.59 -23.58
CA GLN A 189 -18.37 -1.15 -23.15
C GLN A 189 -18.95 -0.34 -24.29
N ARG A 190 -20.01 -0.85 -24.92
CA ARG A 190 -20.83 -0.02 -25.82
C ARG A 190 -21.30 1.19 -25.01
N PRO A 191 -21.15 2.43 -25.51
CA PRO A 191 -21.75 3.57 -24.84
C PRO A 191 -23.24 3.29 -24.68
N ALA A 192 -23.73 3.39 -23.44
CA ALA A 192 -25.16 3.37 -23.19
C ALA A 192 -25.80 4.48 -24.03
N SER A 193 -26.94 4.18 -24.65
CA SER A 193 -27.70 5.06 -25.55
C SER A 193 -27.76 6.52 -25.08
N ASP A 194 -27.80 7.47 -26.03
CA ASP A 194 -27.87 8.94 -25.91
C ASP A 194 -28.84 9.47 -24.83
N SER A 195 -28.47 9.27 -23.57
CA SER A 195 -29.12 9.88 -22.43
C SER A 195 -28.67 11.33 -22.35
N THR A 196 -29.62 12.26 -22.41
CA THR A 196 -29.37 13.68 -22.12
C THR A 196 -29.13 13.94 -20.63
N LEU A 197 -29.41 12.94 -19.76
CA LEU A 197 -29.10 13.00 -18.33
C LEU A 197 -27.61 12.74 -18.10
N ARG A 198 -26.99 13.64 -17.32
CA ARG A 198 -25.58 13.56 -16.92
C ARG A 198 -25.52 13.29 -15.42
N ASP A 199 -25.06 12.10 -15.07
CA ASP A 199 -24.86 11.73 -13.66
C ASP A 199 -23.53 12.25 -13.13
N CYS A 200 -23.53 12.78 -11.91
CA CYS A 200 -22.31 13.08 -11.18
C CYS A 200 -22.03 11.93 -10.19
N ILE A 201 -21.10 11.04 -10.56
CA ILE A 201 -20.79 9.86 -9.76
C ILE A 201 -19.45 10.04 -9.04
N SER A 202 -19.45 9.86 -7.72
CA SER A 202 -18.23 9.80 -6.92
C SER A 202 -18.03 8.41 -6.33
N VAL A 203 -16.85 7.82 -6.55
CA VAL A 203 -16.51 6.48 -6.06
C VAL A 203 -15.26 6.53 -5.19
N GLY A 204 -15.39 6.07 -3.95
CA GLY A 204 -14.26 5.89 -3.05
C GLY A 204 -14.68 5.79 -1.59
N TYR A 205 -13.76 5.32 -0.74
CA TYR A 205 -13.98 5.30 0.71
C TYR A 205 -14.35 6.69 1.25
N LEU A 206 -15.20 6.72 2.28
CA LEU A 206 -15.50 7.92 3.05
C LEU A 206 -14.30 8.29 3.92
N SER A 207 -13.35 9.00 3.32
CA SER A 207 -12.16 9.51 4.01
C SER A 207 -11.90 10.96 3.66
N VAL A 208 -11.21 11.66 4.58
CA VAL A 208 -10.80 13.06 4.39
C VAL A 208 -10.06 13.24 3.06
N ARG A 209 -9.15 12.30 2.74
CA ARG A 209 -8.38 12.31 1.48
C ARG A 209 -9.25 12.24 0.21
N LYS A 210 -10.38 11.54 0.25
CA LYS A 210 -11.32 11.46 -0.89
C LYS A 210 -12.27 12.65 -0.96
N ASN A 211 -12.37 13.40 0.13
CA ASN A 211 -13.01 14.71 0.20
C ASN A 211 -14.42 14.78 -0.40
N HIS A 212 -15.21 13.73 -0.19
CA HIS A 212 -16.62 13.71 -0.61
C HIS A 212 -17.44 14.86 -0.02
N ALA A 213 -17.02 15.39 1.14
CA ALA A 213 -17.62 16.58 1.74
C ALA A 213 -17.51 17.83 0.83
N TYR A 214 -16.39 17.98 0.12
CA TYR A 214 -16.24 19.09 -0.83
C TYR A 214 -17.17 18.94 -2.03
N LEU A 215 -17.39 17.73 -2.53
CA LEU A 215 -18.38 17.48 -3.58
C LEU A 215 -19.78 17.96 -3.16
N LEU A 216 -20.19 17.69 -1.91
CA LEU A 216 -21.47 18.18 -1.39
C LEU A 216 -21.55 19.72 -1.39
N ARG A 217 -20.43 20.41 -1.10
CA ARG A 217 -20.36 21.88 -1.17
C ARG A 217 -20.49 22.38 -2.60
N VAL A 218 -19.88 21.69 -3.56
CA VAL A 218 -20.02 22.00 -4.99
C VAL A 218 -21.48 21.85 -5.43
N LEU A 219 -22.15 20.76 -5.04
CA LEU A 219 -23.57 20.53 -5.35
C LEU A 219 -24.48 21.60 -4.73
N ALA A 220 -24.21 21.98 -3.47
CA ALA A 220 -24.95 23.06 -2.82
C ALA A 220 -24.77 24.40 -3.54
N ALA A 221 -23.53 24.75 -3.92
CA ALA A 221 -23.25 25.97 -4.68
C ALA A 221 -23.92 25.96 -6.06
N ALA A 222 -23.91 24.81 -6.75
CA ALA A 222 -24.55 24.68 -8.04
C ALA A 222 -26.08 24.87 -7.95
N ARG A 223 -26.71 24.33 -6.89
CA ARG A 223 -28.13 24.54 -6.61
C ARG A 223 -28.46 26.02 -6.40
N VAL A 224 -27.62 26.76 -5.66
CA VAL A 224 -27.79 28.21 -5.47
C VAL A 224 -27.70 28.96 -6.81
N ALA A 225 -26.87 28.49 -7.73
CA ALA A 225 -26.76 29.02 -9.08
C ALA A 225 -27.86 28.54 -10.06
N GLY A 226 -28.89 27.84 -9.57
CA GLY A 226 -30.00 27.34 -10.39
C GLY A 226 -29.76 26.01 -11.11
N ASN A 227 -28.63 25.34 -10.86
CA ASN A 227 -28.30 24.03 -11.44
C ASN A 227 -28.63 22.92 -10.44
N VAL A 228 -29.63 22.09 -10.74
CA VAL A 228 -30.05 20.98 -9.88
C VAL A 228 -29.56 19.66 -10.47
N TYR A 229 -28.80 18.92 -9.66
CA TYR A 229 -28.36 17.55 -9.96
C TYR A 229 -29.18 16.61 -9.06
N THR A 230 -29.82 15.61 -9.66
CA THR A 230 -30.63 14.58 -8.98
C THR A 230 -29.90 13.25 -8.94
#